data_AF-A0A3D2SA01-F1
#
_entry.id   AF-A0A3D2SA01-F1
#
_cell.length_a   1.000
_cell.length_b   1.000
_cell.length_c   1.000
_cell.angle_alpha   90.00
_cell.angle_beta   90.00
_cell.angle_gamma   90.00
#
_symmetry.space_group_name_H-M   'P 1'
#
loop_
_entity.id
_entity.type
_entity.pdbx_description
1 polymer ?
#
loop_
_entity_poly.entity_id
_entity_poly.type
_entity_poly.pdbx_seq_one_letter_code
_entity_poly.pdbx_strand_id
1 'polypeptide(L)'
;MYKPGDFSGFFYFRHFIIRNYLHVSQAIRFRLNRYDMYKYAFLFLLSGLLILQSCRKDAAIGQRVDLANLAPEDLRVELNPNGNSPLSAALTFESIVPVRVSVRINGEHPLEHTFEDLETTHEHIIAGLYPGTDNEVDITLTDAIGNFASTTLTITTDPLPNYFPDIETNVITPLRQDGWTLTEFGVGLGTSFLSVPFIFDEAGKVRWFLELDVFSDLSFPVKQLPNGNMLVSYLDHIYEYDLLGNEINDIYIPGYFQHHETRIMPNGNYLLAVDKEGISTVE
;
A
#
# COMPACT_ATOMS: atom_id res chain seq x y z
N MET A 1 -18.40 4.48 -4.64
CA MET A 1 -18.78 3.15 -4.12
C MET A 1 -17.75 2.17 -4.63
N TYR A 2 -16.70 1.93 -3.84
CA TYR A 2 -15.61 1.00 -4.14
C TYR A 2 -15.60 -0.09 -3.07
N LYS A 3 -15.33 -1.33 -3.48
CA LYS A 3 -15.27 -2.48 -2.56
C LYS A 3 -13.99 -2.40 -1.71
N PRO A 4 -14.05 -2.62 -0.39
CA PRO A 4 -12.87 -2.63 0.48
C PRO A 4 -12.27 -4.04 0.58
N GLY A 5 -10.94 -4.11 0.73
CA GLY A 5 -10.19 -5.35 0.96
C GLY A 5 -9.08 -5.65 -0.04
N ASP A 6 -8.63 -4.69 -0.86
CA ASP A 6 -7.54 -4.93 -1.81
C ASP A 6 -6.52 -3.80 -1.81
N PHE A 7 -5.44 -3.98 -1.05
CA PHE A 7 -4.23 -3.17 -1.16
C PHE A 7 -3.37 -3.56 -2.38
N SER A 8 -3.86 -4.40 -3.31
CA SER A 8 -3.18 -4.65 -4.60
C SER A 8 -3.35 -3.52 -5.64
N GLY A 9 -4.09 -2.45 -5.30
CA GLY A 9 -4.26 -1.28 -6.16
C GLY A 9 -3.05 -0.35 -6.27
N PHE A 10 -1.93 -0.66 -5.61
CA PHE A 10 -0.78 0.23 -5.55
C PHE A 10 0.06 0.25 -6.83
N PHE A 11 0.14 -0.85 -7.59
CA PHE A 11 0.68 -0.85 -8.95
C PHE A 11 0.11 -2.07 -9.67
N TYR A 12 -0.79 -1.93 -10.65
CA TYR A 12 -0.85 -2.83 -11.83
C TYR A 12 -1.90 -2.39 -12.87
N PHE A 13 -1.47 -2.21 -14.11
CA PHE A 13 -2.33 -2.23 -15.29
C PHE A 13 -2.70 -3.68 -15.65
N ARG A 14 -3.99 -4.00 -15.79
CA ARG A 14 -4.43 -5.28 -16.40
C ARG A 14 -5.29 -5.08 -17.63
N HIS A 15 -4.80 -5.60 -18.75
CA HIS A 15 -5.56 -5.89 -19.97
C HIS A 15 -6.60 -6.99 -19.71
N PHE A 16 -7.86 -6.74 -20.07
CA PHE A 16 -8.93 -7.73 -20.05
C PHE A 16 -8.82 -8.68 -21.25
N ILE A 17 -8.79 -9.99 -21.00
CA ILE A 17 -9.11 -11.01 -22.02
C ILE A 17 -10.36 -11.76 -21.55
N ILE A 18 -11.42 -11.65 -22.34
CA ILE A 18 -12.72 -12.29 -22.16
C ILE A 18 -12.62 -13.77 -22.57
N ARG A 19 -13.16 -14.70 -21.75
CA ARG A 19 -13.62 -16.01 -22.26
C ARG A 19 -14.95 -16.43 -21.62
N ASN A 20 -15.95 -16.54 -22.47
CA ASN A 20 -17.24 -17.20 -22.22
C ASN A 20 -17.06 -18.71 -22.09
N TYR A 21 -17.77 -19.35 -21.16
CA TYR A 21 -18.04 -20.78 -21.18
C TYR A 21 -19.55 -21.03 -21.22
N LEU A 22 -20.00 -21.67 -22.31
CA LEU A 22 -21.32 -22.28 -22.45
C LEU A 22 -21.15 -23.79 -22.21
N HIS A 23 -21.85 -24.33 -21.21
CA HIS A 23 -21.99 -25.77 -21.00
C HIS A 23 -23.22 -26.29 -21.77
N VAL A 24 -23.03 -27.32 -22.59
CA VAL A 24 -24.10 -28.20 -23.05
C VAL A 24 -23.64 -29.64 -22.83
N SER A 25 -24.40 -30.40 -22.03
CA SER A 25 -24.24 -31.83 -21.83
C SER A 25 -25.31 -32.57 -22.62
N GLN A 26 -24.91 -33.51 -23.48
CA GLN A 26 -25.78 -34.60 -23.92
C GLN A 26 -25.02 -35.92 -23.85
N ALA A 27 -25.68 -36.91 -23.25
CA ALA A 27 -25.19 -38.26 -23.07
C ALA A 27 -25.33 -39.09 -24.36
N ILE A 28 -24.25 -39.77 -24.76
CA ILE A 28 -24.25 -40.73 -25.86
C ILE A 28 -23.98 -42.14 -25.30
N ARG A 29 -24.92 -43.08 -25.53
CA ARG A 29 -24.73 -44.52 -25.29
C ARG A 29 -23.87 -45.12 -26.40
N PHE A 30 -22.76 -45.78 -26.05
CA PHE A 30 -21.93 -46.52 -27.01
C PHE A 30 -22.22 -48.02 -27.02
N ARG A 31 -22.35 -48.58 -28.22
CA ARG A 31 -22.37 -50.03 -28.52
C ARG A 31 -21.01 -50.35 -29.17
N LEU A 32 -20.16 -51.09 -28.46
CA LEU A 32 -18.76 -51.30 -28.85
C LEU A 32 -18.63 -52.27 -30.04
N ASN A 33 -17.85 -51.89 -31.06
CA ASN A 33 -17.46 -52.76 -32.16
C ASN A 33 -15.92 -52.82 -32.28
N ARG A 34 -15.34 -53.89 -32.85
CA ARG A 34 -13.88 -54.20 -32.79
C ARG A 34 -12.93 -53.10 -33.29
N TYR A 35 -13.39 -52.12 -34.08
CA TYR A 35 -12.61 -50.95 -34.49
C TYR A 35 -12.38 -49.92 -33.38
N ASP A 36 -13.23 -49.90 -32.34
CA ASP A 36 -13.10 -48.97 -31.22
C ASP A 36 -11.92 -49.34 -30.31
N MET A 37 -11.54 -50.63 -30.27
CA MET A 37 -10.47 -51.14 -29.41
C MET A 37 -9.09 -50.54 -29.74
N TYR A 38 -8.79 -50.30 -31.04
CA TYR A 38 -7.55 -49.66 -31.47
C TYR A 38 -7.55 -48.15 -31.26
N LYS A 39 -8.73 -47.50 -31.33
CA LYS A 39 -8.89 -46.08 -30.95
C LYS A 39 -8.68 -45.87 -29.45
N TYR A 40 -9.20 -46.77 -28.61
CA TYR A 40 -8.95 -46.73 -27.17
C TYR A 40 -7.51 -47.05 -26.83
N ALA A 41 -6.85 -47.97 -27.54
CA ALA A 41 -5.42 -48.24 -27.35
C ALA A 41 -4.55 -47.02 -27.71
N PHE A 42 -4.90 -46.29 -28.79
CA PHE A 42 -4.23 -45.03 -29.15
C PHE A 42 -4.53 -43.90 -28.15
N LEU A 43 -5.78 -43.80 -27.66
CA LEU A 43 -6.14 -42.87 -26.58
C LEU A 43 -5.44 -43.20 -25.26
N PHE A 44 -5.21 -44.48 -24.94
CA PHE A 44 -4.46 -44.92 -23.76
C PHE A 44 -2.96 -44.62 -23.86
N LEU A 45 -2.39 -44.69 -25.06
CA LEU A 45 -1.02 -44.28 -25.34
C LEU A 45 -0.85 -42.75 -25.30
N LEU A 46 -1.84 -42.01 -25.80
CA LEU A 46 -1.86 -40.55 -25.73
C LEU A 46 -2.10 -40.04 -24.30
N SER A 47 -2.97 -40.70 -23.53
CA SER A 47 -3.19 -40.39 -22.11
C SER A 47 -1.98 -40.80 -21.26
N GLY A 48 -1.30 -41.90 -21.59
CA GLY A 48 -0.02 -42.28 -21.00
C GLY A 48 1.09 -41.24 -21.22
N LEU A 49 1.17 -40.65 -22.43
CA LEU A 49 2.09 -39.54 -22.73
C LEU A 49 1.72 -38.25 -21.97
N LEU A 50 0.42 -37.97 -21.79
CA LEU A 50 -0.06 -36.82 -21.02
C LEU A 50 0.18 -36.99 -19.50
N ILE A 51 0.11 -38.21 -18.98
CA ILE A 51 0.45 -38.52 -17.58
C ILE A 51 1.97 -38.37 -17.35
N LEU A 52 2.81 -38.71 -18.33
CA LEU A 52 4.26 -38.48 -18.25
C LEU A 52 4.65 -36.99 -18.36
N GLN A 53 3.85 -36.15 -19.03
CA GLN A 53 4.01 -34.68 -18.98
C GLN A 53 3.40 -34.03 -17.73
N SER A 54 2.52 -34.73 -17.01
CA SER A 54 1.97 -34.28 -15.72
C SER A 54 2.98 -34.42 -14.57
N CYS A 55 4.11 -35.10 -14.78
CA CYS A 55 5.30 -34.95 -13.93
C CYS A 55 6.14 -33.75 -14.37
N ARG A 56 5.52 -32.58 -14.58
CA ARG A 56 6.22 -31.34 -14.24
C ARG A 56 6.32 -31.38 -12.72
N LYS A 57 7.50 -31.78 -12.23
CA LYS A 57 8.00 -31.54 -10.88
C LYS A 57 7.25 -30.33 -10.32
N ASP A 58 6.50 -30.51 -9.24
CA ASP A 58 6.04 -29.38 -8.44
C ASP A 58 7.25 -28.46 -8.34
N ALA A 59 7.14 -27.24 -8.88
CA ALA A 59 8.22 -26.26 -8.76
C ALA A 59 8.55 -26.25 -7.27
N ALA A 60 9.80 -26.63 -6.93
CA ALA A 60 10.18 -26.80 -5.55
C ALA A 60 9.73 -25.54 -4.81
N ILE A 61 8.87 -25.71 -3.80
CA ILE A 61 8.55 -24.64 -2.85
C ILE A 61 9.92 -24.18 -2.37
N GLY A 62 10.31 -22.96 -2.71
CA GLY A 62 11.67 -22.52 -2.44
C GLY A 62 11.97 -22.61 -0.94
N GLN A 63 13.23 -22.76 -0.62
CA GLN A 63 13.65 -23.13 0.73
C GLN A 63 14.04 -21.91 1.55
N ARG A 64 13.93 -22.03 2.88
CA ARG A 64 14.51 -21.04 3.79
C ARG A 64 16.03 -21.05 3.65
N VAL A 65 16.63 -19.90 3.41
CA VAL A 65 18.08 -19.69 3.34
C VAL A 65 18.54 -18.73 4.43
N ASP A 66 19.85 -18.67 4.65
CA ASP A 66 20.45 -17.63 5.49
C ASP A 66 20.22 -16.26 4.84
N LEU A 67 19.93 -15.23 5.64
CA LEU A 67 19.76 -13.86 5.15
C LEU A 67 21.00 -13.39 4.41
N ALA A 68 22.19 -13.73 4.89
CA ALA A 68 23.46 -13.35 4.28
C ALA A 68 23.63 -13.91 2.85
N ASN A 69 22.88 -14.95 2.47
CA ASN A 69 22.88 -15.49 1.11
C ASN A 69 22.02 -14.67 0.14
N LEU A 70 21.14 -13.80 0.64
CA LEU A 70 20.31 -12.89 -0.15
C LEU A 70 20.76 -11.43 0.01
N ALA A 71 20.91 -10.97 1.25
CA ALA A 71 21.35 -9.62 1.62
C ALA A 71 22.55 -9.75 2.59
N PRO A 72 23.81 -9.67 2.09
CA PRO A 72 25.01 -9.89 2.90
C PRO A 72 25.38 -8.68 3.77
N GLU A 73 24.90 -7.49 3.41
CA GLU A 73 24.98 -6.30 4.24
C GLU A 73 23.74 -6.16 5.12
N ASP A 74 23.87 -5.47 6.25
CA ASP A 74 22.76 -5.22 7.15
C ASP A 74 21.68 -4.34 6.48
N LEU A 75 20.42 -4.70 6.71
CA LEU A 75 19.27 -3.89 6.33
C LEU A 75 19.28 -2.60 7.16
N ARG A 76 19.38 -1.45 6.49
CA ARG A 76 19.41 -0.15 7.15
C ARG A 76 18.00 0.40 7.25
N VAL A 77 17.65 0.83 8.45
CA VAL A 77 16.36 1.49 8.71
C VAL A 77 16.62 2.87 9.29
N GLU A 78 16.00 3.86 8.68
CA GLU A 78 16.02 5.25 9.14
C GLU A 78 14.60 5.69 9.46
N LEU A 79 14.32 5.92 10.74
CA LEU A 79 13.02 6.42 11.20
C LEU A 79 12.92 7.92 10.91
N ASN A 80 11.80 8.34 10.33
CA ASN A 80 11.47 9.75 10.08
C ASN A 80 12.61 10.54 9.40
N PRO A 81 13.14 10.08 8.26
CA PRO A 81 14.33 10.68 7.64
C PRO A 81 14.16 12.17 7.31
N ASN A 82 12.92 12.61 7.04
CA ASN A 82 12.61 14.00 6.68
C ASN A 82 12.12 14.87 7.84
N GLY A 83 12.00 14.31 9.03
CA GLY A 83 11.42 15.00 10.19
C GLY A 83 9.89 15.10 10.20
N ASN A 84 9.22 14.94 9.05
CA ASN A 84 7.79 15.24 8.93
C ASN A 84 6.85 14.04 9.11
N SER A 85 7.35 12.80 9.17
CA SER A 85 6.51 11.58 9.27
C SER A 85 7.00 10.64 10.38
N PRO A 86 6.72 10.95 11.66
CA PRO A 86 7.32 10.26 12.80
C PRO A 86 6.99 8.77 12.95
N LEU A 87 5.96 8.29 12.24
CA LEU A 87 5.51 6.89 12.27
C LEU A 87 5.82 6.15 10.96
N SER A 88 6.81 6.64 10.21
CA SER A 88 7.31 6.02 8.99
C SER A 88 8.83 5.93 8.97
N ALA A 89 9.36 4.89 8.37
CA ALA A 89 10.79 4.65 8.25
C ALA A 89 11.18 4.24 6.82
N ALA A 90 12.38 4.62 6.39
CA ALA A 90 12.97 4.17 5.13
C ALA A 90 13.77 2.88 5.38
N LEU A 91 13.55 1.84 4.57
CA LEU A 91 14.33 0.61 4.53
C LEU A 91 15.22 0.62 3.29
N THR A 92 16.53 0.50 3.49
CA THR A 92 17.51 0.44 2.38
C THR A 92 18.47 -0.72 2.53
N PHE A 93 18.72 -1.45 1.43
CA PHE A 93 19.72 -2.50 1.36
C PHE A 93 20.00 -2.92 -0.09
N GLU A 94 21.05 -3.71 -0.27
CA GLU A 94 21.39 -4.36 -1.54
C GLU A 94 21.30 -5.88 -1.37
N SER A 95 20.83 -6.57 -2.41
CA SER A 95 20.74 -8.02 -2.48
C SER A 95 21.60 -8.60 -3.62
N ILE A 96 22.07 -9.84 -3.44
CA ILE A 96 22.96 -10.53 -4.39
C ILE A 96 22.19 -10.97 -5.64
N VAL A 97 20.91 -11.29 -5.48
CA VAL A 97 20.00 -11.72 -6.54
C VAL A 97 18.71 -10.91 -6.43
N PRO A 98 17.97 -10.72 -7.54
CA PRO A 98 16.69 -10.03 -7.47
C PRO A 98 15.75 -10.69 -6.44
N VAL A 99 15.31 -9.91 -5.46
CA VAL A 99 14.36 -10.35 -4.43
C VAL A 99 13.15 -9.43 -4.36
N ARG A 100 12.06 -10.01 -3.89
CA ARG A 100 10.84 -9.34 -3.49
C ARG A 100 10.90 -9.09 -1.99
N VAL A 101 10.39 -7.95 -1.55
CA VAL A 101 10.37 -7.57 -0.13
C VAL A 101 8.94 -7.65 0.41
N SER A 102 8.74 -8.41 1.49
CA SER A 102 7.54 -8.33 2.33
C SER A 102 7.90 -7.73 3.69
N VAL A 103 7.07 -6.79 4.15
CA VAL A 103 7.19 -6.09 5.42
C VAL A 103 5.95 -6.36 6.23
N ARG A 104 6.12 -6.76 7.49
CA ARG A 104 5.04 -6.93 8.44
C ARG A 104 5.33 -6.18 9.72
N ILE A 105 4.52 -5.16 10.01
CA ILE A 105 4.55 -4.43 11.29
C ILE A 105 3.69 -5.21 12.28
N ASN A 106 4.32 -5.77 13.31
CA ASN A 106 3.64 -6.55 14.33
C ASN A 106 2.88 -5.66 15.33
N GLY A 107 1.90 -6.23 16.01
CA GLY A 107 1.07 -5.55 17.00
C GLY A 107 -0.31 -6.17 17.12
N GLU A 108 -1.21 -5.48 17.81
CA GLU A 108 -2.61 -5.91 17.97
C GLU A 108 -3.33 -6.02 16.61
N HIS A 109 -3.07 -5.06 15.72
CA HIS A 109 -3.59 -4.96 14.37
C HIS A 109 -2.41 -4.90 13.38
N PRO A 110 -1.82 -6.07 13.05
CA PRO A 110 -0.62 -6.13 12.23
C PRO A 110 -0.91 -5.64 10.81
N LEU A 111 0.04 -4.90 10.24
CA LEU A 111 0.00 -4.46 8.85
C LEU A 111 1.03 -5.24 8.05
N GLU A 112 0.64 -5.77 6.90
CA GLU A 112 1.55 -6.49 5.99
C GLU A 112 1.47 -5.90 4.59
N HIS A 113 2.63 -5.67 3.99
CA HIS A 113 2.76 -5.15 2.63
C HIS A 113 3.87 -5.90 1.89
N THR A 114 3.67 -6.12 0.59
CA THR A 114 4.66 -6.77 -0.27
C THR A 114 4.93 -5.88 -1.48
N PHE A 115 6.19 -5.52 -1.65
CA PHE A 115 6.71 -4.85 -2.84
C PHE A 115 6.94 -5.92 -3.90
N GLU A 116 6.07 -5.98 -4.90
CA GLU A 116 5.94 -7.13 -5.82
C GLU A 116 7.12 -7.31 -6.79
N ASP A 117 7.85 -6.22 -7.06
CA ASP A 117 8.96 -6.18 -8.00
C ASP A 117 10.18 -6.92 -7.46
N LEU A 118 10.91 -7.57 -8.38
CA LEU A 118 12.16 -8.27 -8.11
C LEU A 118 13.32 -7.35 -8.46
N GLU A 119 14.03 -6.88 -7.44
CA GLU A 119 15.11 -5.90 -7.58
C GLU A 119 16.34 -6.31 -6.79
N THR A 120 17.49 -5.70 -7.07
CA THR A 120 18.73 -5.89 -6.28
C THR A 120 19.02 -4.72 -5.35
N THR A 121 18.70 -3.51 -5.79
CA THR A 121 18.77 -2.29 -4.98
C THR A 121 17.39 -1.99 -4.43
N HIS A 122 17.30 -1.75 -3.13
CA HIS A 122 16.01 -1.57 -2.46
C HIS A 122 15.96 -0.29 -1.65
N GLU A 123 14.89 0.46 -1.85
CA GLU A 123 14.50 1.62 -1.06
C GLU A 123 12.98 1.56 -0.89
N HIS A 124 12.54 1.23 0.33
CA HIS A 124 11.15 0.93 0.62
C HIS A 124 10.64 1.73 1.82
N ILE A 125 9.38 2.15 1.75
CA ILE A 125 8.72 2.88 2.84
C ILE A 125 8.05 1.88 3.79
N ILE A 126 8.42 1.92 5.06
CA ILE A 126 7.71 1.27 6.16
C ILE A 126 6.83 2.32 6.83
N ALA A 127 5.56 2.40 6.43
CA ALA A 127 4.57 3.29 7.05
C ALA A 127 3.56 2.47 7.86
N GLY A 128 3.03 3.05 8.94
CA GLY A 128 2.06 2.36 9.80
C GLY A 128 2.60 1.97 11.18
N LEU A 129 3.70 2.56 11.65
CA LEU A 129 4.26 2.23 12.96
C LEU A 129 3.32 2.68 14.09
N TYR A 130 3.35 1.97 15.22
CA TYR A 130 2.66 2.39 16.44
C TYR A 130 3.47 3.45 17.17
N PRO A 131 2.84 4.48 17.77
CA PRO A 131 3.54 5.51 18.53
C PRO A 131 3.98 5.03 19.91
N GLY A 132 5.06 5.62 20.43
CA GLY A 132 5.52 5.46 21.81
C GLY A 132 5.95 4.05 22.19
N THR A 133 6.41 3.26 21.23
CA THR A 133 6.78 1.86 21.45
C THR A 133 7.96 1.40 20.58
N ASP A 134 8.48 0.24 20.92
CA ASP A 134 9.46 -0.51 20.13
C ASP A 134 8.69 -1.39 19.15
N ASN A 135 8.56 -0.93 17.90
CA ASN A 135 7.86 -1.67 16.87
C ASN A 135 8.72 -2.85 16.39
N GLU A 136 8.18 -4.06 16.43
CA GLU A 136 8.80 -5.23 15.76
C GLU A 136 8.31 -5.31 14.32
N VAL A 137 9.24 -5.24 13.37
CA VAL A 137 8.95 -5.26 11.93
C VAL A 137 9.66 -6.44 11.28
N ASP A 138 8.89 -7.42 10.84
CA ASP A 138 9.42 -8.58 10.12
C ASP A 138 9.63 -8.23 8.65
N ILE A 139 10.84 -8.44 8.16
CA ILE A 139 11.21 -8.32 6.75
C ILE A 139 11.44 -9.71 6.19
N THR A 140 10.79 -10.04 5.08
CA THR A 140 11.01 -11.28 4.34
C THR A 140 11.46 -10.97 2.91
N LEU A 141 12.63 -11.49 2.53
CA LEU A 141 13.18 -11.42 1.20
C LEU A 141 12.89 -12.73 0.48
N THR A 142 12.31 -12.68 -0.73
CA THR A 142 12.01 -13.87 -1.53
C THR A 142 12.58 -13.75 -2.94
N ASP A 143 13.43 -14.68 -3.36
CA ASP A 143 14.01 -14.69 -4.71
C ASP A 143 13.02 -15.21 -5.77
N ALA A 144 13.42 -15.09 -7.05
CA ALA A 144 12.58 -15.50 -8.19
C ALA A 144 12.24 -17.01 -8.24
N ILE A 145 12.99 -17.86 -7.56
CA ILE A 145 12.74 -19.31 -7.47
C ILE A 145 12.07 -19.71 -6.16
N GLY A 146 11.71 -18.73 -5.33
CA GLY A 146 10.95 -18.87 -4.09
C GLY A 146 11.80 -19.13 -2.84
N ASN A 147 13.13 -19.10 -2.91
CA ASN A 147 13.92 -19.17 -1.68
C ASN A 147 13.70 -17.90 -0.89
N PHE A 148 13.66 -18.02 0.44
CA PHE A 148 13.35 -16.88 1.29
C PHE A 148 14.23 -16.82 2.53
N ALA A 149 14.47 -15.61 3.00
CA ALA A 149 15.07 -15.34 4.31
C ALA A 149 14.26 -14.26 5.01
N SER A 150 14.22 -14.32 6.34
CA SER A 150 13.48 -13.35 7.15
C SER A 150 14.33 -12.87 8.31
N THR A 151 14.13 -11.61 8.70
CA THR A 151 14.70 -10.98 9.90
C THR A 151 13.65 -10.07 10.53
N THR A 152 13.85 -9.73 11.80
CA THR A 152 12.99 -8.79 12.53
C THR A 152 13.83 -7.58 12.91
N LEU A 153 13.33 -6.39 12.57
CA LEU A 153 13.94 -5.10 12.91
C LEU A 153 13.12 -4.46 14.03
N THR A 154 13.80 -3.80 14.98
CA THR A 154 13.13 -3.03 16.03
C THR A 154 13.23 -1.55 15.71
N ILE A 155 12.08 -0.86 15.63
CA ILE A 155 11.99 0.57 15.32
C ILE A 155 11.28 1.29 16.47
N THR A 156 12.05 2.01 17.29
CA THR A 156 11.54 2.77 18.43
C THR A 156 10.99 4.12 17.98
N THR A 157 9.70 4.36 18.20
CA THR A 157 9.03 5.65 17.90
C THR A 157 8.71 6.42 19.17
N ASP A 158 8.72 7.75 19.08
CA ASP A 158 8.26 8.60 20.17
C ASP A 158 6.73 8.53 20.36
N PRO A 159 6.21 8.84 21.57
CA PRO A 159 4.77 8.99 21.80
C PRO A 159 4.16 10.06 20.91
N LEU A 160 2.84 10.01 20.73
CA LEU A 160 2.13 11.08 20.03
C LEU A 160 2.35 12.43 20.74
N PRO A 161 2.51 13.53 19.99
CA PRO A 161 2.54 14.87 20.55
C PRO A 161 1.30 15.16 21.41
N ASN A 162 1.47 15.99 22.44
CA ASN A 162 0.42 16.28 23.41
C ASN A 162 -0.81 17.01 22.85
N TYR A 163 -0.73 17.53 21.62
CA TYR A 163 -1.84 18.15 20.93
C TYR A 163 -2.77 17.12 20.25
N PHE A 164 -2.35 15.85 20.13
CA PHE A 164 -3.24 14.80 19.64
C PHE A 164 -4.41 14.61 20.62
N PRO A 165 -5.65 14.56 20.12
CA PRO A 165 -6.79 14.25 20.97
C PRO A 165 -6.74 12.80 21.41
N ASP A 166 -7.33 12.50 22.58
CA ASP A 166 -7.65 11.13 22.96
C ASP A 166 -8.68 10.57 21.96
N ILE A 167 -8.34 9.47 21.29
CA ILE A 167 -9.23 8.82 20.33
C ILE A 167 -10.02 7.72 21.05
N GLU A 168 -11.32 7.96 21.24
CA GLU A 168 -12.25 6.95 21.76
C GLU A 168 -13.01 6.27 20.62
N THR A 169 -12.86 4.95 20.49
CA THR A 169 -13.63 4.16 19.50
C THR A 169 -14.99 3.75 20.07
N ASN A 170 -16.03 4.51 19.70
CA ASN A 170 -17.41 4.14 19.98
C ASN A 170 -17.90 3.11 18.95
N VAL A 171 -17.61 1.83 19.18
CA VAL A 171 -17.95 0.75 18.25
C VAL A 171 -19.42 0.38 18.36
N ILE A 172 -20.31 0.93 17.52
CA ILE A 172 -21.59 0.28 17.16
C ILE A 172 -22.03 0.68 15.75
N THR A 173 -21.95 -0.22 14.77
CA THR A 173 -23.00 -0.54 13.77
C THR A 173 -22.48 -1.45 12.64
N PRO A 174 -23.36 -2.17 11.92
CA PRO A 174 -23.05 -2.83 10.65
C PRO A 174 -22.63 -1.87 9.51
N LEU A 175 -22.47 -0.57 9.79
CA LEU A 175 -22.02 0.45 8.84
C LEU A 175 -20.52 0.78 8.95
N ARG A 176 -19.79 0.17 9.90
CA ARG A 176 -18.33 0.29 9.98
C ARG A 176 -17.71 -0.15 8.64
N GLN A 177 -16.87 0.71 8.08
CA GLN A 177 -16.06 0.36 6.92
C GLN A 177 -14.75 -0.26 7.40
N ASP A 178 -14.31 -1.30 6.71
CA ASP A 178 -13.00 -1.90 6.94
C ASP A 178 -11.90 -0.98 6.41
N GLY A 179 -10.72 -1.05 7.03
CA GLY A 179 -9.55 -0.27 6.65
C GLY A 179 -9.26 0.87 7.62
N TRP A 180 -8.25 1.64 7.26
CA TRP A 180 -7.76 2.77 8.05
C TRP A 180 -8.39 4.07 7.54
N THR A 181 -8.53 5.05 8.42
CA THR A 181 -9.18 6.32 8.11
C THR A 181 -8.16 7.45 8.11
N LEU A 182 -8.03 8.13 6.97
CA LEU A 182 -7.35 9.43 6.87
C LEU A 182 -8.31 10.54 7.31
N THR A 183 -7.82 11.41 8.18
CA THR A 183 -8.51 12.64 8.58
C THR A 183 -7.46 13.70 8.96
N GLU A 184 -7.93 14.90 9.29
CA GLU A 184 -7.09 15.99 9.76
C GLU A 184 -7.76 16.71 10.93
N PHE A 185 -6.97 17.37 11.77
CA PHE A 185 -7.45 18.40 12.68
C PHE A 185 -6.53 19.61 12.66
N GLY A 186 -7.09 20.77 13.01
CA GLY A 186 -6.34 22.00 13.22
C GLY A 186 -6.15 22.29 14.71
N VAL A 187 -4.94 22.67 15.10
CA VAL A 187 -4.60 23.13 16.45
C VAL A 187 -4.41 24.63 16.42
N GLY A 188 -5.19 25.37 17.21
CA GLY A 188 -5.02 26.81 17.36
C GLY A 188 -3.82 27.14 18.26
N LEU A 189 -2.83 27.84 17.70
CA LEU A 189 -1.61 28.28 18.39
C LEU A 189 -1.63 29.79 18.69
N GLY A 190 -2.83 30.33 18.91
CA GLY A 190 -3.07 31.76 19.16
C GLY A 190 -3.18 32.56 17.86
N THR A 191 -2.05 32.92 17.25
CA THR A 191 -2.02 33.72 15.99
C THR A 191 -1.69 32.88 14.75
N SER A 192 -1.62 31.56 14.90
CA SER A 192 -1.33 30.61 13.83
C SER A 192 -2.10 29.32 14.06
N PHE A 193 -2.13 28.47 13.04
CA PHE A 193 -2.68 27.13 13.11
C PHE A 193 -1.62 26.10 12.74
N LEU A 194 -1.71 24.94 13.37
CA LEU A 194 -1.04 23.72 12.92
C LEU A 194 -2.11 22.77 12.37
N SER A 195 -1.98 22.36 11.10
CA SER A 195 -2.78 21.26 10.55
C SER A 195 -2.03 19.96 10.71
N VAL A 196 -2.72 18.92 11.18
CA VAL A 196 -2.16 17.59 11.37
C VAL A 196 -2.99 16.57 10.61
N PRO A 197 -2.60 16.24 9.36
CA PRO A 197 -3.15 15.10 8.66
C PRO A 197 -2.66 13.80 9.31
N PHE A 198 -3.56 12.86 9.58
CA PHE A 198 -3.20 11.59 10.20
C PHE A 198 -4.11 10.44 9.78
N ILE A 199 -3.58 9.23 9.92
CA ILE A 199 -4.30 7.99 9.66
C ILE A 199 -4.39 7.22 10.97
N PHE A 200 -5.59 6.72 11.28
CA PHE A 200 -5.80 5.78 12.38
C PHE A 200 -6.38 4.46 11.90
N ASP A 201 -5.99 3.37 12.58
CA ASP A 201 -6.50 2.04 12.30
C ASP A 201 -7.91 1.82 12.85
N GLU A 202 -8.46 0.64 12.60
CA GLU A 202 -9.82 0.32 12.96
C GLU A 202 -10.06 0.26 14.48
N ALA A 203 -9.00 0.25 15.29
CA ALA A 203 -9.04 0.35 16.76
C ALA A 203 -8.82 1.79 17.27
N GLY A 204 -8.68 2.77 16.38
CA GLY A 204 -8.45 4.17 16.73
C GLY A 204 -7.00 4.47 17.09
N LYS A 205 -6.05 3.57 16.80
CA LYS A 205 -4.63 3.87 17.01
C LYS A 205 -4.14 4.69 15.83
N VAL A 206 -3.48 5.82 16.10
CA VAL A 206 -2.78 6.58 15.07
C VAL A 206 -1.63 5.72 14.54
N ARG A 207 -1.56 5.55 13.22
CA ARG A 207 -0.56 4.72 12.53
C ARG A 207 0.31 5.52 11.56
N TRP A 208 -0.07 6.76 11.28
CA TRP A 208 0.68 7.69 10.45
C TRP A 208 0.20 9.10 10.74
N PHE A 209 1.09 10.08 10.69
CA PHE A 209 0.73 11.50 10.66
C PHE A 209 1.83 12.31 9.99
N LEU A 210 1.43 13.45 9.43
CA LEU A 210 2.33 14.40 8.78
C LEU A 210 2.43 15.66 9.63
N GLU A 211 3.65 16.03 9.99
CA GLU A 211 3.95 17.31 10.62
C GLU A 211 4.14 18.37 9.53
N LEU A 212 3.33 19.43 9.62
CA LEU A 212 3.30 20.55 8.68
C LEU A 212 3.63 21.87 9.40
N ASP A 213 4.61 21.83 10.30
CA ASP A 213 5.00 22.97 11.15
C ASP A 213 5.60 24.16 10.36
N VAL A 214 5.99 23.92 9.11
CA VAL A 214 6.38 24.95 8.14
C VAL A 214 5.22 25.88 7.75
N PHE A 215 3.97 25.46 7.96
CA PHE A 215 2.78 26.24 7.66
C PHE A 215 2.23 26.92 8.91
N SER A 216 1.90 28.21 8.79
CA SER A 216 1.38 29.02 9.90
C SER A 216 -0.14 29.18 9.90
N ASP A 217 -0.80 28.59 8.90
CA ASP A 217 -2.25 28.63 8.71
C ASP A 217 -2.78 27.21 8.42
N LEU A 218 -4.10 27.06 8.43
CA LEU A 218 -4.75 25.79 8.17
C LEU A 218 -4.41 25.28 6.77
N SER A 219 -3.88 24.06 6.73
CA SER A 219 -3.71 23.28 5.50
C SER A 219 -4.89 22.32 5.37
N PHE A 220 -5.74 22.56 4.37
CA PHE A 220 -6.92 21.75 4.06
C PHE A 220 -7.39 22.04 2.63
N PRO A 221 -8.04 21.09 1.94
CA PRO A 221 -8.25 19.71 2.36
C PRO A 221 -7.00 18.85 2.13
N VAL A 222 -6.87 17.78 2.91
CA VAL A 222 -5.96 16.67 2.62
C VAL A 222 -6.68 15.57 1.84
N LYS A 223 -6.03 15.02 0.80
CA LYS A 223 -6.55 13.89 0.02
C LYS A 223 -5.45 12.87 -0.25
N GLN A 224 -5.77 11.58 -0.13
CA GLN A 224 -4.86 10.52 -0.58
C GLN A 224 -5.00 10.29 -2.09
N LEU A 225 -3.87 10.27 -2.79
CA LEU A 225 -3.74 9.89 -4.19
C LEU A 225 -3.74 8.36 -4.34
N PRO A 226 -4.07 7.81 -5.53
CA PRO A 226 -4.03 6.36 -5.78
C PRO A 226 -2.66 5.69 -5.54
N ASN A 227 -1.57 6.44 -5.65
CA ASN A 227 -0.20 5.96 -5.36
C ASN A 227 0.12 5.96 -3.85
N GLY A 228 -0.77 6.43 -2.99
CA GLY A 228 -0.58 6.50 -1.54
C GLY A 228 -0.12 7.86 -1.02
N ASN A 229 0.35 8.74 -1.89
CA ASN A 229 0.80 10.09 -1.52
C ASN A 229 -0.37 10.95 -1.03
N MET A 230 -0.06 12.01 -0.30
CA MET A 230 -1.02 12.96 0.25
C MET A 230 -0.94 14.27 -0.51
N LEU A 231 -2.06 14.68 -1.10
CA LEU A 231 -2.26 16.08 -1.49
C LEU A 231 -2.62 16.88 -0.26
N VAL A 232 -1.88 17.97 -0.03
CA VAL A 232 -2.11 18.93 1.05
C VAL A 232 -2.25 20.30 0.42
N SER A 233 -3.40 20.94 0.60
CA SER A 233 -3.61 22.29 0.08
C SER A 233 -3.23 23.32 1.14
N TYR A 234 -2.55 24.38 0.74
CA TYR A 234 -2.16 25.49 1.60
C TYR A 234 -2.11 26.78 0.78
N LEU A 235 -3.04 27.70 1.09
CA LEU A 235 -3.17 28.98 0.39
C LEU A 235 -3.25 28.80 -1.14
N ASP A 236 -2.29 29.34 -1.88
CA ASP A 236 -2.17 29.32 -3.34
C ASP A 236 -1.37 28.12 -3.87
N HIS A 237 -1.11 27.12 -3.02
CA HIS A 237 -0.35 25.92 -3.34
C HIS A 237 -1.10 24.63 -3.02
N ILE A 238 -0.80 23.59 -3.80
CA ILE A 238 -1.14 22.19 -3.49
C ILE A 238 0.15 21.37 -3.53
N TYR A 239 0.54 20.88 -2.37
CA TYR A 239 1.71 20.03 -2.18
C TYR A 239 1.33 18.56 -2.31
N GLU A 240 2.23 17.74 -2.84
CA GLU A 240 2.15 16.28 -2.79
C GLU A 240 3.25 15.78 -1.85
N TYR A 241 2.87 15.08 -0.78
CA TYR A 241 3.80 14.43 0.14
C TYR A 241 3.74 12.92 0.02
N ASP A 242 4.86 12.22 0.07
CA ASP A 242 4.85 10.76 0.24
C ASP A 242 4.62 10.37 1.71
N LEU A 243 4.57 9.05 1.98
CA LEU A 243 4.36 8.56 3.34
C LEU A 243 5.58 8.75 4.26
N LEU A 244 6.78 9.05 3.74
CA LEU A 244 7.95 9.48 4.52
C LEU A 244 7.95 10.99 4.82
N GLY A 245 6.95 11.72 4.34
CA GLY A 245 6.85 13.17 4.51
C GLY A 245 7.79 13.95 3.59
N ASN A 246 8.30 13.35 2.51
CA ASN A 246 8.99 14.07 1.45
C ASN A 246 7.98 14.89 0.66
N GLU A 247 8.29 16.16 0.38
CA GLU A 247 7.57 16.92 -0.64
C GLU A 247 7.99 16.42 -2.04
N ILE A 248 7.07 15.78 -2.74
CA ILE A 248 7.28 15.19 -4.07
C ILE A 248 6.95 16.20 -5.17
N ASN A 249 6.01 17.11 -4.91
CA ASN A 249 5.56 18.09 -5.89
C ASN A 249 4.95 19.32 -5.21
N ASP A 250 5.00 20.45 -5.91
CA ASP A 250 4.38 21.71 -5.53
C ASP A 250 3.64 22.30 -6.75
N ILE A 251 2.33 22.48 -6.61
CA ILE A 251 1.47 23.04 -7.64
C ILE A 251 1.01 24.42 -7.21
N TYR A 252 1.59 25.43 -7.84
CA TYR A 252 1.19 26.82 -7.69
C TYR A 252 -0.07 27.17 -8.49
N ILE A 253 -1.02 27.87 -7.87
CA ILE A 253 -2.30 28.28 -8.46
C ILE A 253 -2.37 29.82 -8.52
N PRO A 254 -1.82 30.47 -9.56
CA PRO A 254 -1.65 31.92 -9.57
C PRO A 254 -2.97 32.69 -9.56
N GLY A 255 -3.08 33.64 -8.62
CA GLY A 255 -4.24 34.53 -8.48
C GLY A 255 -5.47 33.88 -7.83
N TYR A 256 -5.27 32.70 -7.22
CA TYR A 256 -6.32 31.97 -6.53
C TYR A 256 -5.80 31.37 -5.22
N PHE A 257 -6.68 31.29 -4.22
CA PHE A 257 -6.44 30.49 -3.01
C PHE A 257 -7.33 29.26 -3.04
N GLN A 258 -6.83 28.13 -2.54
CA GLN A 258 -7.64 26.93 -2.39
C GLN A 258 -8.76 27.19 -1.38
N HIS A 259 -9.98 26.72 -1.71
CA HIS A 259 -11.15 26.83 -0.85
C HIS A 259 -11.86 25.47 -0.66
N HIS A 260 -11.55 24.77 0.44
CA HIS A 260 -12.21 23.57 1.00
C HIS A 260 -12.25 22.26 0.20
N GLU A 261 -12.19 22.24 -1.13
CA GLU A 261 -12.30 20.99 -1.90
C GLU A 261 -11.28 20.85 -3.04
N THR A 262 -10.72 19.65 -3.14
CA THR A 262 -9.83 19.20 -4.23
C THR A 262 -10.29 17.82 -4.66
N ARG A 263 -10.68 17.68 -5.93
CA ARG A 263 -11.14 16.41 -6.50
C ARG A 263 -10.25 15.93 -7.63
N ILE A 264 -9.75 14.71 -7.49
CA ILE A 264 -9.02 14.00 -8.55
C ILE A 264 -10.03 13.53 -9.61
N MET A 265 -9.80 13.91 -10.85
CA MET A 265 -10.62 13.52 -12.00
C MET A 265 -10.08 12.24 -12.66
N PRO A 266 -10.92 11.46 -13.36
CA PRO A 266 -10.47 10.22 -14.03
C PRO A 266 -9.38 10.41 -15.10
N ASN A 267 -9.19 11.63 -15.59
CA ASN A 267 -8.14 11.98 -16.55
C ASN A 267 -6.82 12.42 -15.89
N GLY A 268 -6.72 12.37 -14.56
CA GLY A 268 -5.54 12.80 -13.80
C GLY A 268 -5.51 14.30 -13.47
N ASN A 269 -6.47 15.10 -13.93
CA ASN A 269 -6.54 16.51 -13.55
C ASN A 269 -7.17 16.69 -12.16
N TYR A 270 -6.93 17.85 -11.56
CA TYR A 270 -7.60 18.27 -10.34
C TYR A 270 -8.72 19.27 -10.64
N LEU A 271 -9.87 19.06 -10.02
CA LEU A 271 -10.94 20.04 -9.92
C LEU A 271 -10.87 20.68 -8.54
N LEU A 272 -10.65 21.99 -8.52
CA LEU A 272 -10.41 22.76 -7.29
C LEU A 272 -11.57 23.73 -7.06
N ALA A 273 -12.01 23.82 -5.82
CA ALA A 273 -12.74 24.99 -5.35
C ALA A 273 -11.71 26.04 -4.91
N VAL A 274 -11.89 27.29 -5.35
CA VAL A 274 -10.93 28.36 -5.16
C VAL A 274 -11.60 29.71 -4.95
N ASP A 275 -10.95 30.56 -4.19
CA ASP A 275 -11.22 31.99 -4.12
C ASP A 275 -10.30 32.73 -5.07
N LYS A 276 -10.81 33.79 -5.71
CA LYS A 276 -9.97 34.66 -6.54
C LYS A 276 -9.33 35.73 -5.67
N GLU A 277 -8.01 35.86 -5.78
CA GLU A 277 -7.25 36.84 -5.02
C GLU A 277 -7.78 38.27 -5.26
N GLY A 278 -7.90 39.03 -4.17
CA GLY A 278 -8.36 40.42 -4.21
C GLY A 278 -9.87 40.59 -4.45
N ILE A 279 -10.64 39.51 -4.50
CA ILE A 279 -12.10 39.56 -4.61
C ILE A 279 -12.71 38.97 -3.33
N SER A 280 -13.60 39.73 -2.70
CA SER A 280 -14.38 39.20 -1.58
C SER A 280 -15.28 38.07 -2.08
N THR A 281 -15.16 36.92 -1.46
CA THR A 281 -16.12 35.83 -1.57
C THR A 281 -17.16 35.95 -0.46
N VAL A 282 -18.32 35.32 -0.67
CA VAL A 282 -19.33 35.13 0.37
C VAL A 282 -19.31 33.64 0.65
N GLU A 283 -18.83 33.28 1.84
CA GLU A 283 -18.72 31.91 2.33
C GLU A 283 -19.88 31.55 3.25
#